data_AF-A0A2U2JC18-F1
#
_entry.id   AF-A0A2U2JC18-F1
#
_cell.length_a   1.000
_cell.length_b   1.000
_cell.length_c   1.000
_cell.angle_alpha   90.00
_cell.angle_beta   90.00
_cell.angle_gamma   90.00
#
_symmetry.space_group_name_H-M   'P 1'
#
loop_
_entity.id
_entity.type
_entity.pdbx_description
1 polymer ?
#
loop_
_entity_poly.entity_id
_entity_poly.type
_entity_poly.pdbx_seq_one_letter_code
_entity_poly.pdbx_strand_id
1 'polypeptide(L)'
;MFNFFQKKLSHSDYQKIFLEISSKVFDDLFLENRFKKIKISKELSQSKIIYKKGKKFIEIMSVNELDPRGESYFEIYLGEKFNFETDEFEGYCISLNRYSSIANKKKKESFYPFPYGKIQCLKALTKTKKEFIKYAEFYLIQDDDLFDRVLKMKGIRN
;
A
#
# COMPACT_ATOMS: atom_id res chain seq x y z
N MET A 1 14.80 -18.28 36.72
CA MET A 1 15.40 -17.43 35.66
C MET A 1 14.81 -17.83 34.31
N PHE A 2 13.79 -17.11 33.84
CA PHE A 2 13.34 -17.27 32.46
C PHE A 2 14.25 -16.44 31.55
N ASN A 3 15.18 -17.12 30.87
CA ASN A 3 15.98 -16.52 29.80
C ASN A 3 15.07 -16.32 28.58
N PHE A 4 14.26 -15.27 28.62
CA PHE A 4 13.45 -14.82 27.49
C PHE A 4 14.34 -14.00 26.56
N PHE A 5 15.31 -14.65 25.91
CA PHE A 5 15.91 -14.08 24.70
C PHE A 5 14.82 -14.07 23.63
N GLN A 6 13.97 -13.04 23.64
CA GLN A 6 13.17 -12.69 22.47
C GLN A 6 14.15 -12.45 21.33
N LYS A 7 14.29 -13.44 20.46
CA LYS A 7 15.10 -13.34 19.26
C LYS A 7 14.62 -12.11 18.49
N LYS A 8 15.43 -11.05 18.47
CA LYS A 8 15.14 -9.84 17.70
C LYS A 8 15.02 -10.27 16.24
N LEU A 9 13.87 -10.02 15.64
CA LEU A 9 13.61 -10.37 14.25
C LEU A 9 14.53 -9.57 13.33
N SER A 10 14.97 -10.17 12.23
CA SER A 10 15.73 -9.47 11.20
C SER A 10 14.82 -8.57 10.37
N HIS A 11 15.40 -7.59 9.66
CA HIS A 11 14.64 -6.75 8.71
C HIS A 11 13.92 -7.60 7.65
N SER A 12 14.58 -8.64 7.12
CA SER A 12 13.97 -9.59 6.18
C SER A 12 12.77 -10.33 6.80
N ASP A 13 12.81 -10.67 8.09
CA ASP A 13 11.68 -11.29 8.78
C ASP A 13 10.50 -10.32 8.89
N TYR A 14 10.75 -9.04 9.19
CA TYR A 14 9.71 -8.03 9.22
C TYR A 14 9.07 -7.80 7.84
N GLN A 15 9.87 -7.75 6.78
CA GLN A 15 9.36 -7.65 5.41
C GLN A 15 8.52 -8.89 5.02
N LYS A 16 8.96 -10.09 5.42
CA LYS A 16 8.20 -11.33 5.21
C LYS A 16 6.86 -11.30 5.95
N ILE A 17 6.86 -10.90 7.23
CA ILE A 17 5.64 -10.76 8.04
C ILE A 17 4.68 -9.76 7.38
N PHE A 18 5.19 -8.64 6.89
CA PHE A 18 4.37 -7.63 6.23
C PHE A 18 3.67 -8.18 4.99
N LEU A 19 4.36 -8.91 4.12
CA LEU A 19 3.78 -9.54 2.92
C LEU A 19 2.70 -10.57 3.26
N GLU A 20 2.98 -11.44 4.22
CA GLU A 20 2.05 -12.50 4.64
C GLU A 20 0.74 -11.90 5.15
N ILE A 21 0.83 -10.88 6.01
CA ILE A 21 -0.35 -10.23 6.58
C ILE A 21 -1.05 -9.36 5.55
N SER A 22 -0.31 -8.66 4.68
CA SER A 22 -0.91 -7.87 3.60
C SER A 22 -1.77 -8.75 2.69
N SER A 23 -1.26 -9.91 2.28
CA SER A 23 -2.03 -10.89 1.51
C SER A 23 -3.28 -11.33 2.29
N LYS A 24 -3.14 -11.72 3.56
CA LYS A 24 -4.26 -12.13 4.41
C LYS A 24 -5.36 -11.06 4.54
N VAL A 25 -4.97 -9.78 4.63
CA VAL A 25 -5.92 -8.69 4.86
C VAL A 25 -6.60 -8.25 3.55
N PHE A 26 -5.87 -8.20 2.45
CA PHE A 26 -6.31 -7.54 1.22
C PHE A 26 -6.67 -8.46 0.06
N ASP A 27 -6.20 -9.71 0.04
CA ASP A 27 -6.41 -10.62 -1.09
C ASP A 27 -7.89 -10.75 -1.45
N ASP A 28 -8.74 -11.17 -0.51
CA ASP A 28 -10.17 -11.36 -0.77
C ASP A 28 -10.80 -10.10 -1.38
N LEU A 29 -10.52 -8.93 -0.81
CA LEU A 29 -11.07 -7.65 -1.28
C LEU A 29 -10.70 -7.38 -2.75
N PHE A 30 -9.44 -7.57 -3.12
CA PHE A 30 -8.98 -7.23 -4.46
C PHE A 30 -9.32 -8.31 -5.49
N LEU A 31 -9.18 -9.58 -5.12
CA LEU A 31 -9.47 -10.72 -5.99
C LEU A 31 -10.97 -10.80 -6.31
N GLU A 32 -11.85 -10.60 -5.33
CA GLU A 32 -13.32 -10.54 -5.55
C GLU A 32 -13.70 -9.38 -6.50
N ASN A 33 -12.92 -8.29 -6.48
CA ASN A 33 -13.10 -7.14 -7.37
C ASN A 33 -12.37 -7.29 -8.72
N ARG A 34 -11.96 -8.52 -9.09
CA ARG A 34 -11.31 -8.89 -10.35
C ARG A 34 -9.92 -8.31 -10.57
N PHE A 35 -9.27 -7.80 -9.52
CA PHE A 35 -7.84 -7.54 -9.60
C PHE A 35 -7.08 -8.87 -9.53
N LYS A 36 -6.04 -9.02 -10.34
CA LYS A 36 -5.15 -10.18 -10.31
C LYS A 36 -3.87 -9.79 -9.59
N LYS A 37 -3.40 -10.62 -8.67
CA LYS A 37 -2.06 -10.47 -8.08
C LYS A 37 -1.02 -10.84 -9.14
N ILE A 38 -0.13 -9.91 -9.47
CA ILE A 38 0.83 -10.05 -10.59
C ILE A 38 2.29 -10.01 -10.16
N LYS A 39 2.60 -9.41 -9.00
CA LYS A 39 3.96 -9.36 -8.47
C LYS A 39 3.93 -9.45 -6.95
N ILE A 40 4.82 -10.26 -6.40
CA ILE A 40 5.21 -10.25 -4.99
C ILE A 40 6.73 -10.16 -5.01
N SER A 41 7.29 -9.14 -4.38
CA SER A 41 8.74 -9.03 -4.21
C SER A 41 9.10 -8.72 -2.77
N LYS A 42 10.25 -9.25 -2.36
CA LYS A 42 10.80 -9.08 -1.03
C LYS A 42 12.29 -8.89 -1.14
N GLU A 43 12.76 -7.77 -0.63
CA GLU A 43 14.16 -7.43 -0.49
C GLU A 43 14.45 -7.18 0.99
N LEU A 44 15.70 -6.86 1.32
CA LEU A 44 16.08 -6.58 2.70
C LEU A 44 15.44 -5.27 3.21
N SER A 45 15.43 -4.24 2.36
CA SER A 45 14.94 -2.89 2.70
C SER A 45 13.45 -2.68 2.40
N GLN A 46 12.87 -3.49 1.51
CA GLN A 46 11.49 -3.29 1.05
C GLN A 46 10.74 -4.58 0.76
N SER A 47 9.42 -4.49 0.73
CA SER A 47 8.57 -5.55 0.19
C SER A 47 7.34 -4.97 -0.47
N LYS A 48 6.81 -5.63 -1.52
CA LYS A 48 5.58 -5.19 -2.17
C LYS A 48 4.75 -6.32 -2.77
N ILE A 49 3.46 -6.05 -2.86
CA ILE A 49 2.48 -6.85 -3.60
C ILE A 49 1.79 -5.92 -4.60
N ILE A 50 1.72 -6.33 -5.86
CA ILE A 50 1.02 -5.57 -6.91
C ILE A 50 -0.16 -6.39 -7.44
N TYR A 51 -1.30 -5.72 -7.51
CA TYR A 51 -2.55 -6.21 -8.07
C TYR A 51 -2.93 -5.36 -9.30
N LYS A 52 -3.49 -5.98 -10.34
CA LYS A 52 -3.85 -5.30 -11.60
C LYS A 52 -5.22 -5.68 -12.12
N LYS A 53 -5.93 -4.70 -12.68
CA LYS A 53 -7.19 -4.85 -13.40
C LYS A 53 -7.22 -3.89 -14.59
N GLY A 54 -7.07 -4.39 -15.81
CA GLY A 54 -6.96 -3.55 -16.99
C GLY A 54 -5.79 -2.56 -16.87
N LYS A 55 -6.07 -1.26 -17.01
CA LYS A 55 -5.09 -0.17 -16.82
C LYS A 55 -4.79 0.19 -15.37
N LYS A 56 -5.57 -0.32 -14.41
CA LYS A 56 -5.51 0.01 -12.98
C LYS A 56 -4.57 -0.92 -12.25
N PHE A 57 -3.84 -0.40 -11.27
CA PHE A 57 -3.07 -1.20 -10.34
C PHE A 57 -3.22 -0.71 -8.89
N ILE A 58 -3.02 -1.63 -7.97
CA ILE A 58 -2.90 -1.37 -6.54
C ILE A 58 -1.57 -1.97 -6.09
N GLU A 59 -0.75 -1.18 -5.43
CA GLU A 59 0.50 -1.64 -4.84
C GLU A 59 0.43 -1.47 -3.33
N ILE A 60 0.65 -2.56 -2.59
CA ILE A 60 0.87 -2.51 -1.15
C ILE A 60 2.37 -2.68 -0.96
N MET A 61 3.04 -1.66 -0.43
CA MET A 61 4.48 -1.69 -0.23
C MET A 61 4.88 -1.29 1.18
N SER A 62 6.02 -1.79 1.62
CA SER A 62 6.68 -1.39 2.84
C SER A 62 8.16 -1.14 2.61
N VAL A 63 8.68 -0.20 3.37
CA VAL A 63 10.09 0.21 3.40
C VAL A 63 10.53 0.24 4.86
N ASN A 64 11.78 -0.12 5.11
CA ASN A 64 12.39 0.01 6.43
C ASN A 64 13.58 0.96 6.40
N GLU A 65 14.17 1.19 7.56
CA GLU A 65 15.23 2.16 7.82
C GLU A 65 16.52 1.93 7.02
N LEU A 66 16.63 0.81 6.30
CA LEU A 66 17.73 0.54 5.38
C LEU A 66 17.56 1.23 4.01
N ASP A 67 16.42 1.87 3.76
CA ASP A 67 16.23 2.79 2.63
C ASP A 67 17.10 4.05 2.78
N PRO A 68 17.57 4.67 1.68
CA PRO A 68 18.42 5.86 1.73
C PRO A 68 17.87 7.03 2.55
N ARG A 69 16.54 7.10 2.77
CA ARG A 69 15.89 8.13 3.60
C ARG A 69 15.96 7.81 5.11
N GLY A 70 16.28 6.58 5.48
CA GLY A 70 16.33 6.13 6.87
C GLY A 70 14.95 6.00 7.54
N GLU A 71 13.88 5.95 6.76
CA GLU A 71 12.50 5.93 7.26
C GLU A 71 11.86 4.54 7.11
N SER A 72 11.11 4.13 8.13
CA SER A 72 10.34 2.89 8.12
C SER A 72 8.85 3.17 8.00
N TYR A 73 8.27 2.79 6.86
CA TYR A 73 6.88 3.06 6.56
C TYR A 73 6.24 2.01 5.66
N PHE A 74 4.93 2.11 5.49
CA PHE A 74 4.21 1.38 4.44
C PHE A 74 3.17 2.27 3.78
N GLU A 75 2.81 1.92 2.55
CA GLU A 75 1.81 2.64 1.77
C GLU A 75 0.98 1.69 0.91
N ILE A 76 -0.20 2.18 0.53
CA ILE A 76 -1.04 1.55 -0.49
C ILE A 76 -1.16 2.57 -1.60
N TYR A 77 -0.65 2.26 -2.78
CA TYR A 77 -0.71 3.10 -3.96
C TYR A 77 -1.85 2.67 -4.87
N LEU A 78 -2.54 3.68 -5.42
CA LEU A 78 -3.51 3.55 -6.49
C LEU A 78 -2.90 4.21 -7.72
N GLY A 79 -2.90 3.55 -8.87
CA GLY A 79 -2.33 4.17 -10.06
C GLY A 79 -2.78 3.55 -11.37
N GLU A 80 -2.44 4.23 -12.45
CA GLU A 80 -2.82 3.82 -13.80
C GLU A 80 -1.57 3.71 -14.65
N LYS A 81 -1.52 2.72 -15.56
CA LYS A 81 -0.40 2.49 -16.50
C LYS A 81 0.97 2.29 -15.79
N PHE A 82 1.21 1.07 -15.32
CA PHE A 82 2.50 0.64 -14.74
C PHE A 82 3.25 -0.27 -15.70
N ASN A 83 4.55 -0.02 -15.91
CA ASN A 83 5.43 -0.90 -16.67
C ASN A 83 6.11 -1.90 -15.73
N PHE A 84 5.75 -3.17 -15.91
CA PHE A 84 6.22 -4.26 -15.05
C PHE A 84 7.59 -4.81 -15.45
N GLU A 85 8.04 -4.55 -16.67
CA GLU A 85 9.34 -5.00 -17.18
C GLU A 85 10.46 -4.16 -16.58
N THR A 86 10.24 -2.85 -16.50
CA THR A 86 11.20 -1.90 -15.91
C THR A 86 10.95 -1.60 -14.43
N ASP A 87 9.81 -2.04 -13.88
CA ASP A 87 9.35 -1.69 -12.53
C ASP A 87 9.20 -0.16 -12.34
N GLU A 88 8.92 0.56 -13.43
CA GLU A 88 8.78 2.01 -13.48
C GLU A 88 7.34 2.44 -13.72
N PHE A 89 6.99 3.57 -13.12
CA PHE A 89 5.70 4.20 -13.32
C PHE A 89 5.70 4.96 -14.66
N GLU A 90 4.99 4.44 -15.65
CA GLU A 90 4.70 5.15 -16.90
C GLU A 90 3.50 6.10 -16.79
N GLY A 91 2.77 6.04 -15.68
CA GLY A 91 1.62 6.87 -15.38
C GLY A 91 1.70 7.50 -14.00
N TYR A 92 0.60 8.10 -13.58
CA TYR A 92 0.50 8.74 -12.28
C TYR A 92 0.08 7.70 -11.22
N CYS A 93 0.60 7.85 -10.00
CA CYS A 93 0.14 7.11 -8.83
C CYS A 93 -0.15 8.08 -7.68
N ILE A 94 -0.98 7.66 -6.73
CA ILE A 94 -1.24 8.39 -5.50
C ILE A 94 -1.39 7.41 -4.35
N SER A 95 -0.72 7.68 -3.23
CA SER A 95 -0.89 6.87 -2.03
C SER A 95 -2.26 7.12 -1.41
N LEU A 96 -2.86 6.07 -0.84
CA LEU A 96 -4.15 6.11 -0.15
C LEU A 96 -4.17 7.19 0.93
N ASN A 97 -3.06 7.33 1.67
CA ASN A 97 -2.91 8.35 2.70
C ASN A 97 -3.01 9.77 2.12
N ARG A 98 -2.38 10.02 0.97
CA ARG A 98 -2.49 11.29 0.26
C ARG A 98 -3.87 11.51 -0.33
N TYR A 99 -4.47 10.48 -0.92
CA TYR A 99 -5.82 10.54 -1.46
C TYR A 99 -6.86 10.85 -0.37
N SER A 100 -6.79 10.16 0.77
CA SER A 100 -7.68 10.41 1.92
C SER A 100 -7.49 11.82 2.48
N SER A 101 -6.26 12.34 2.47
CA SER A 101 -5.97 13.72 2.89
C SER A 101 -6.63 14.77 1.98
N ILE A 102 -6.57 14.56 0.66
CA ILE A 102 -7.26 15.40 -0.33
C ILE A 102 -8.78 15.32 -0.10
N ALA A 103 -9.32 14.10 0.03
CA ALA A 103 -10.76 13.88 0.24
C ALA A 103 -11.28 14.55 1.52
N ASN A 104 -10.49 14.56 2.60
CA ASN A 104 -10.89 15.15 3.87
C ASN A 104 -10.42 16.61 4.07
N LYS A 105 -9.73 17.21 3.10
CA LYS A 105 -9.10 18.55 3.23
C LYS A 105 -8.21 18.68 4.49
N LYS A 106 -7.46 17.62 4.83
CA LYS A 106 -6.56 17.59 6.02
C LYS A 106 -5.10 17.66 5.62
N LYS A 107 -4.28 18.32 6.45
CA LYS A 107 -2.82 18.11 6.48
C LYS A 107 -2.55 16.88 7.35
N LYS A 108 -2.09 15.78 6.76
CA LYS A 108 -1.65 14.57 7.47
C LYS A 108 -0.17 14.32 7.18
N GLU A 109 0.41 13.44 8.01
CA GLU A 109 1.73 12.84 7.78
C GLU A 109 1.86 12.24 6.38
N SER A 110 3.10 12.15 5.90
CA SER A 110 3.42 11.72 4.53
C SER A 110 3.09 10.25 4.25
N PHE A 111 3.18 9.36 5.25
CA PHE A 111 3.08 7.89 5.10
C PHE A 111 2.55 7.20 6.37
N TYR A 112 2.22 5.90 6.29
CA TYR A 112 1.85 5.12 7.48
C TYR A 112 3.11 4.55 8.16
N PRO A 113 3.23 4.61 9.51
CA PRO A 113 4.37 4.03 10.21
C PRO A 113 4.51 2.52 9.98
N PHE A 114 5.75 2.03 9.83
CA PHE A 114 5.98 0.60 9.64
C PHE A 114 5.55 -0.21 10.87
N PRO A 115 4.73 -1.27 10.70
CA PRO A 115 4.22 -2.01 11.83
C PRO A 115 5.11 -3.22 12.17
N TYR A 116 6.04 -3.02 13.12
CA TYR A 116 6.93 -4.09 13.56
C TYR A 116 6.20 -5.20 14.34
N GLY A 117 6.26 -6.42 13.81
CA GLY A 117 5.73 -7.63 14.45
C GLY A 117 4.33 -8.00 13.95
N LYS A 118 3.99 -9.29 14.10
CA LYS A 118 2.79 -9.89 13.50
C LYS A 118 1.48 -9.24 13.97
N ILE A 119 1.35 -8.98 15.27
CA ILE A 119 0.11 -8.43 15.85
C ILE A 119 -0.08 -6.97 15.44
N GLN A 120 1.00 -6.17 15.50
CA GLN A 120 1.02 -4.76 15.12
C GLN A 120 0.72 -4.62 13.63
N CYS A 121 1.34 -5.45 12.80
CA CYS A 121 1.13 -5.47 11.36
C CYS A 121 -0.32 -5.82 10.99
N LEU A 122 -0.92 -6.82 11.64
CA LEU A 122 -2.35 -7.12 11.44
C LEU A 122 -3.26 -5.96 11.84
N LYS A 123 -3.03 -5.32 12.99
CA LYS A 123 -3.81 -4.16 13.43
C LYS A 123 -3.69 -2.98 12.45
N ALA A 124 -2.48 -2.65 12.04
CA ALA A 124 -2.22 -1.55 11.12
C ALA A 124 -2.88 -1.80 9.76
N LEU A 125 -2.65 -2.95 9.14
CA LEU A 125 -3.20 -3.28 7.83
C LEU A 125 -4.73 -3.40 7.84
N THR A 126 -5.32 -3.93 8.91
CA THR A 126 -6.80 -3.97 9.07
C THR A 126 -7.38 -2.55 9.17
N LYS A 127 -6.71 -1.65 9.89
CA LYS A 127 -7.12 -0.23 9.95
C LYS A 127 -7.01 0.42 8.58
N THR A 128 -5.91 0.19 7.87
CA THR A 128 -5.70 0.73 6.52
C THR A 128 -6.70 0.15 5.51
N LYS A 129 -7.12 -1.12 5.64
CA LYS A 129 -8.21 -1.69 4.82
C LYS A 129 -9.52 -0.93 5.01
N LYS A 130 -9.89 -0.59 6.25
CA LYS A 130 -11.08 0.24 6.53
C LYS A 130 -10.95 1.63 5.91
N GLU A 131 -9.76 2.23 5.94
CA GLU A 131 -9.50 3.51 5.28
C GLU A 131 -9.61 3.39 3.75
N PHE A 132 -9.08 2.31 3.18
CA PHE A 132 -9.21 2.00 1.75
C PHE A 132 -10.68 1.92 1.35
N ILE A 133 -11.48 1.12 2.06
CA ILE A 133 -12.91 0.97 1.75
C ILE A 133 -13.61 2.33 1.84
N LYS A 134 -13.33 3.11 2.89
CA LYS A 134 -13.97 4.42 3.07
C LYS A 134 -13.68 5.42 1.96
N TYR A 135 -12.44 5.46 1.45
CA TYR A 135 -12.00 6.54 0.55
C TYR A 135 -11.79 6.08 -0.90
N ALA A 136 -11.39 4.83 -1.11
CA ALA A 136 -10.92 4.31 -2.39
C ALA A 136 -11.72 3.11 -2.91
N GLU A 137 -12.82 2.71 -2.28
CA GLU A 137 -13.67 1.60 -2.78
C GLU A 137 -14.18 1.85 -4.20
N PHE A 138 -14.47 3.11 -4.56
CA PHE A 138 -14.85 3.49 -5.93
C PHE A 138 -13.84 2.97 -6.97
N TYR A 139 -12.56 2.92 -6.62
CA TYR A 139 -11.48 2.52 -7.51
C TYR A 139 -11.56 1.03 -7.90
N LEU A 140 -12.18 0.21 -7.06
CA LEU A 140 -12.40 -1.21 -7.32
C LEU A 140 -13.54 -1.45 -8.32
N ILE A 141 -14.57 -0.62 -8.23
CA ILE A 141 -15.89 -0.86 -8.85
C ILE A 141 -16.06 -0.06 -10.15
N GLN A 142 -15.68 1.22 -10.14
CA GLN A 142 -15.93 2.14 -11.25
C GLN A 142 -14.85 2.05 -12.31
N ASP A 143 -15.18 2.32 -13.57
CA ASP A 143 -14.22 2.43 -14.68
C ASP A 143 -13.79 3.89 -14.91
N ASP A 144 -13.66 4.65 -13.82
CA ASP A 144 -13.24 6.05 -13.85
C ASP A 144 -11.71 6.19 -13.88
N ASP A 145 -11.23 7.29 -14.47
CA ASP A 145 -9.85 7.75 -14.39
C ASP A 145 -9.57 8.38 -13.01
N LEU A 146 -8.67 7.75 -12.24
CA LEU A 146 -8.30 8.18 -10.88
C LEU A 146 -7.79 9.62 -10.86
N PHE A 147 -6.94 9.98 -11.84
CA PHE A 147 -6.32 11.30 -11.87
C PHE A 147 -7.28 12.39 -12.28
N ASP A 148 -8.24 12.10 -13.17
CA ASP A 148 -9.31 13.03 -13.46
C ASP A 148 -10.11 13.39 -12.20
N ARG A 149 -10.45 12.37 -11.40
CA ARG A 149 -11.11 12.56 -10.11
C ARG A 149 -10.27 13.39 -9.14
N VAL A 150 -8.98 13.10 -9.01
CA VAL A 150 -8.07 13.87 -8.14
C VAL A 150 -7.98 15.33 -8.58
N LEU A 151 -7.90 15.60 -9.89
CA LEU A 151 -7.85 16.96 -10.43
C LEU A 151 -9.15 17.73 -10.16
N LYS A 152 -10.30 17.08 -10.32
CA LYS A 152 -11.61 17.64 -9.95
C LYS A 152 -11.71 17.96 -8.46
N MET A 153 -11.27 17.03 -7.59
CA MET A 153 -11.28 17.25 -6.14
C MET A 153 -10.37 18.40 -5.69
N LYS A 154 -9.31 18.69 -6.45
CA LYS A 154 -8.43 19.84 -6.22
C LYS A 154 -8.93 21.14 -6.84
N GLY A 155 -10.02 21.13 -7.62
CA GLY A 155 -10.52 22.30 -8.35
C GLY A 155 -9.62 22.74 -9.50
N ILE A 156 -8.76 21.85 -10.02
CA ILE A 156 -7.87 22.13 -11.16
C ILE A 156 -8.61 21.88 -12.48
N ARG A 157 -9.57 20.95 -12.48
CA ARG A 157 -10.38 20.56 -13.63
C ARG A 157 -11.86 20.58 -13.25
N ASN A 158 -12.71 21.07 -14.15
CA ASN A 158 -14.17 21.07 -14.00
C ASN A 158 -14.77 19.78 -14.53
#